data_AF-A0A7Y4S7E1-F1
#
_entry.id   AF-A0A7Y4S7E1-F1
#
_cell.length_a   1.000
_cell.length_b   1.000
_cell.length_c   1.000
_cell.angle_alpha   90.00
_cell.angle_beta   90.00
_cell.angle_gamma   90.00
#
_symmetry.space_group_name_H-M   'P 1'
#
loop_
_entity.id
_entity.type
_entity.pdbx_description
1 polymer ?
#
loop_
_entity_poly.entity_id
_entity_poly.type
_entity_poly.pdbx_seq_one_letter_code
_entity_poly.pdbx_strand_id
1 'polypeptide(L)'
;MDSRQSIIEAAFEDRANINPANASTEIKATVASVLADLDSGTLRVASRIGDTQQWETHQWLKKAVLLSFRLKDNEIMDDGVTKYFDKVPPKFAGYSEEDFKAGGFRVVPNAIVRRGSFIGKNAVLMPSYVNIGAYVG
;
A
#
# COMPACT_ATOMS: atom_id res chain seq x y z
N MET A 1 -2.82 19.88 6.42
CA MET A 1 -1.51 19.24 6.24
C MET A 1 -1.51 18.00 7.11
N ASP A 2 -1.26 16.82 6.55
CA ASP A 2 -1.31 15.56 7.31
C ASP A 2 -0.17 15.55 8.34
N SER A 3 -0.47 15.32 9.62
CA SER A 3 0.55 15.34 10.69
C SER A 3 1.61 14.25 10.52
N ARG A 4 1.31 13.19 9.76
CA ARG A 4 2.25 12.10 9.47
C ARG A 4 3.28 12.48 8.40
N GLN A 5 3.01 13.51 7.60
CA GLN A 5 3.88 13.89 6.48
C GLN A 5 5.29 14.23 6.96
N SER A 6 5.43 15.04 8.01
CA SER A 6 6.73 15.45 8.55
C SER A 6 7.53 14.25 9.10
N ILE A 7 6.86 13.29 9.75
CA ILE A 7 7.47 12.06 10.26
C ILE A 7 8.00 11.22 9.09
N ILE A 8 7.19 11.03 8.05
CA ILE A 8 7.59 10.28 6.85
C ILE A 8 8.76 10.96 6.13
N GLU A 9 8.73 12.29 5.99
CA GLU A 9 9.81 13.03 5.34
C GLU A 9 11.10 12.94 6.14
N ALA A 10 11.06 13.17 7.46
CA ALA A 10 12.23 13.05 8.32
C ALA A 10 12.82 11.62 8.30
N ALA A 11 11.96 10.60 8.43
CA ALA A 11 12.38 9.21 8.33
C ALA A 11 12.96 8.89 6.94
N PHE A 12 12.40 9.46 5.87
CA PHE A 12 12.93 9.23 4.54
C PHE A 12 14.29 9.89 4.32
N GLU A 13 14.57 11.05 4.91
CA GLU A 13 15.91 11.63 4.85
C GLU A 13 16.94 10.76 5.60
N ASP A 14 16.56 10.17 6.74
CA ASP A 14 17.40 9.21 7.49
C ASP A 14 17.26 7.75 7.01
N ARG A 15 16.70 7.52 5.82
CA ARG A 15 16.45 6.18 5.26
C ARG A 15 17.71 5.36 5.02
N ALA A 16 18.91 5.88 5.24
CA ALA A 16 20.15 5.09 5.18
C ALA A 16 20.41 4.34 6.50
N ASN A 17 19.79 4.76 7.62
CA ASN A 17 20.02 4.19 8.94
C ASN A 17 18.83 3.38 9.50
N ILE A 18 17.62 3.57 8.99
CA ILE A 18 16.38 2.80 9.31
C ILE A 18 16.27 1.39 8.70
N ASN A 19 16.35 0.31 9.46
CA ASN A 19 16.10 -1.06 9.01
C ASN A 19 15.02 -1.75 9.89
N PRO A 20 14.60 -2.98 9.59
CA PRO A 20 13.54 -3.65 10.36
C PRO A 20 13.88 -3.78 11.85
N ALA A 21 15.16 -3.95 12.19
CA ALA A 21 15.63 -4.16 13.56
C ALA A 21 15.72 -2.88 14.40
N ASN A 22 16.04 -1.73 13.80
CA ASN A 22 16.31 -0.50 14.55
C ASN A 22 15.28 0.63 14.36
N ALA A 23 14.36 0.52 13.40
CA ALA A 23 13.36 1.55 13.18
C ALA A 23 12.41 1.69 14.40
N SER A 24 12.13 2.93 14.80
CA SER A 24 11.27 3.22 15.94
C SER A 24 9.84 2.72 15.72
N THR A 25 9.15 2.42 16.82
CA THR A 25 7.73 2.02 16.80
C THR A 25 6.86 3.09 16.15
N GLU A 26 7.18 4.37 16.36
CA GLU A 26 6.48 5.49 15.75
C GLU A 26 6.60 5.51 14.22
N ILE A 27 7.81 5.31 13.67
CA ILE A 27 8.02 5.25 12.21
C ILE A 27 7.26 4.06 11.61
N LYS A 28 7.36 2.88 12.26
CA LYS A 28 6.66 1.67 11.81
C LYS A 28 5.14 1.87 11.80
N ALA A 29 4.58 2.42 12.88
CA ALA A 29 3.14 2.69 12.99
C ALA A 29 2.68 3.73 11.97
N THR A 30 3.47 4.80 11.77
CA THR A 30 3.16 5.86 10.81
C THR A 30 3.12 5.32 9.38
N VAL A 31 4.15 4.58 8.96
CA VAL A 31 4.18 3.96 7.62
C VAL A 31 3.03 2.97 7.45
N ALA A 32 2.76 2.13 8.46
CA ALA A 32 1.66 1.16 8.40
C ALA A 32 0.28 1.84 8.25
N SER A 33 0.06 2.94 8.98
CA SER A 33 -1.17 3.74 8.88
C SER A 33 -1.31 4.39 7.50
N VAL A 34 -0.25 4.98 6.94
CA VAL A 34 -0.28 5.56 5.59
C VAL A 34 -0.57 4.50 4.54
N LEU A 35 0.02 3.30 4.65
CA LEU A 35 -0.29 2.20 3.75
C LEU A 35 -1.73 1.73 3.87
N ALA A 36 -2.33 1.73 5.07
CA ALA A 36 -3.73 1.40 5.26
C ALA A 36 -4.66 2.43 4.60
N ASP A 37 -4.30 3.71 4.66
CA ASP A 37 -5.06 4.78 4.00
C ASP A 37 -4.93 4.71 2.47
N LEU A 38 -3.76 4.34 1.94
CA LEU A 38 -3.58 4.03 0.51
C LEU A 38 -4.39 2.79 0.10
N ASP A 39 -4.44 1.77 0.96
CA ASP A 39 -5.15 0.51 0.71
C ASP A 39 -6.68 0.72 0.68
N SER A 40 -7.20 1.60 1.54
CA SER A 40 -8.61 1.98 1.63
C SER A 40 -9.02 3.07 0.63
N GLY A 41 -8.06 3.74 -0.02
CA GLY A 41 -8.31 4.84 -0.95
C GLY A 41 -8.57 6.19 -0.29
N THR A 42 -8.49 6.28 1.05
CA THR A 42 -8.56 7.55 1.79
C THR A 42 -7.42 8.48 1.38
N LEU A 43 -6.25 7.92 1.09
CA LEU A 43 -5.13 8.62 0.47
C LEU A 43 -4.87 8.07 -0.92
N ARG A 44 -4.34 8.91 -1.81
CA ARG A 44 -3.91 8.53 -3.17
C ARG A 44 -2.61 9.25 -3.52
N VAL A 45 -1.70 8.54 -4.18
CA VAL A 45 -0.35 9.07 -4.51
C VAL A 45 -0.39 10.33 -5.39
N ALA A 46 -1.41 10.45 -6.23
CA ALA A 46 -1.67 11.66 -7.01
C ALA A 46 -3.18 11.92 -7.08
N SER A 47 -3.58 13.19 -6.97
CA SER A 47 -4.97 13.66 -7.06
C SER A 47 -5.07 14.81 -8.05
N ARG A 48 -6.28 15.09 -8.53
CA ARG A 48 -6.56 16.29 -9.33
C ARG A 48 -6.56 17.52 -8.42
N ILE A 49 -6.05 18.63 -8.93
CA ILE A 49 -6.08 19.92 -8.22
C ILE A 49 -7.46 20.55 -8.44
N GLY A 50 -8.33 20.49 -7.42
CA GLY A 50 -9.71 20.96 -7.54
C GLY A 50 -10.42 20.36 -8.75
N ASP A 51 -11.11 21.21 -9.52
CA ASP A 51 -11.84 20.81 -10.73
C ASP A 51 -10.98 20.85 -12.01
N THR A 52 -9.66 20.99 -11.88
CA THR A 52 -8.77 21.12 -13.04
C THR A 52 -8.41 19.77 -13.66
N GLN A 53 -7.85 19.82 -14.87
CA GLN A 53 -7.20 18.67 -15.50
C GLN A 53 -5.76 18.44 -15.01
N GLN A 54 -5.28 19.26 -14.07
CA GLN A 54 -3.93 19.15 -13.53
C GLN A 54 -3.89 18.14 -12.39
N TRP A 55 -2.79 17.40 -12.33
CA TRP A 55 -2.53 16.41 -11.30
C TRP A 55 -1.41 16.89 -10.40
N GLU A 56 -1.62 16.80 -9.10
CA GLU A 56 -0.58 16.94 -8.09
C GLU A 56 -0.14 15.56 -7.62
N THR A 57 1.16 15.43 -7.35
CA THR A 57 1.73 14.21 -6.76
C THR A 57 2.12 14.46 -5.31
N HIS A 58 1.60 13.64 -4.40
CA HIS A 58 1.94 13.66 -2.99
C HIS A 58 3.22 12.86 -2.76
N GLN A 59 4.38 13.52 -2.91
CA GLN A 59 5.68 12.84 -2.87
C GLN A 59 5.92 12.09 -1.55
N TRP A 60 5.43 12.61 -0.43
CA TRP A 60 5.58 11.95 0.87
C TRP A 60 4.90 10.58 0.93
N LEU A 61 3.82 10.35 0.16
CA LEU A 61 3.20 9.02 0.05
C LEU A 61 4.11 8.03 -0.67
N LYS A 62 4.84 8.48 -1.71
CA LYS A 62 5.87 7.66 -2.36
C LYS A 62 7.01 7.34 -1.38
N LYS A 63 7.43 8.32 -0.57
CA LYS A 63 8.43 8.12 0.49
C LYS A 63 7.96 7.07 1.51
N ALA A 64 6.70 7.09 1.93
CA ALA A 64 6.11 6.08 2.81
C ALA A 64 6.14 4.67 2.19
N VAL A 65 5.79 4.54 0.91
CA VAL A 65 5.88 3.26 0.18
C VAL A 65 7.33 2.75 0.15
N LEU A 66 8.31 3.60 -0.15
CA LEU A 66 9.72 3.23 -0.16
C LEU A 66 10.24 2.83 1.23
N LEU A 67 9.84 3.56 2.28
CA LEU A 67 10.17 3.20 3.66
C LEU A 67 9.59 1.83 4.04
N SER A 68 8.38 1.50 3.58
CA SER A 68 7.78 0.19 3.87
C SER A 68 8.65 -0.98 3.41
N PHE A 69 9.34 -0.85 2.28
CA PHE A 69 10.27 -1.87 1.79
C PHE A 69 11.52 -1.98 2.64
N ARG A 70 11.92 -0.89 3.30
CA ARG A 70 13.08 -0.87 4.19
C ARG A 70 12.76 -1.39 5.59
N LEU A 71 11.51 -1.24 6.01
CA LEU A 71 11.03 -1.65 7.34
C LEU A 71 10.67 -3.13 7.44
N LYS A 72 10.77 -3.89 6.35
CA LYS A 72 10.39 -5.31 6.32
C LYS A 72 11.43 -6.15 5.58
N ASP A 73 11.77 -7.29 6.16
CA ASP A 73 12.58 -8.31 5.49
C ASP A 73 11.71 -9.15 4.56
N ASN A 74 12.35 -9.83 3.60
CA ASN A 74 11.65 -10.82 2.80
C ASN A 74 11.31 -12.02 3.68
N GLU A 75 10.14 -12.59 3.45
CA GLU A 75 9.64 -13.79 4.11
C GLU A 75 9.21 -14.81 3.06
N ILE A 76 9.23 -16.09 3.42
CA ILE A 76 8.64 -17.12 2.57
C ILE A 76 7.12 -16.93 2.61
N MET A 77 6.51 -16.80 1.44
CA MET A 77 5.05 -16.78 1.26
C MET A 77 4.66 -18.07 0.54
N ASP A 78 3.70 -18.80 1.09
CA ASP A 78 3.28 -20.10 0.56
C ASP A 78 1.78 -20.03 0.19
N ASP A 79 1.45 -20.31 -1.07
CA ASP A 79 0.06 -20.32 -1.56
C ASP A 79 -0.53 -21.76 -1.66
N GLY A 80 0.23 -22.76 -1.20
CA GLY A 80 -0.11 -24.17 -1.29
C GLY A 80 0.27 -24.85 -2.62
N VAL A 81 0.62 -24.08 -3.65
CA VAL A 81 1.08 -24.58 -4.96
C VAL A 81 2.58 -24.33 -5.13
N THR A 82 3.06 -23.18 -4.70
CA THR A 82 4.46 -22.77 -4.77
C THR A 82 4.86 -21.88 -3.60
N LYS A 83 6.15 -21.61 -3.51
CA LYS A 83 6.72 -20.70 -2.52
C LYS A 83 7.30 -19.47 -3.21
N TYR A 84 7.01 -18.32 -2.63
CA TYR A 84 7.55 -17.01 -3.01
C TYR A 84 8.46 -16.49 -1.91
N PHE A 85 9.31 -15.51 -2.24
CA PHE A 85 10.18 -14.82 -1.29
C PHE A 85 10.11 -13.32 -1.55
N ASP A 86 9.26 -12.63 -0.80
CA ASP A 86 8.98 -11.20 -0.93
C ASP A 86 8.70 -10.60 0.46
N LYS A 87 8.63 -9.29 0.57
CA LYS A 87 8.31 -8.55 1.80
C LYS A 87 6.96 -7.87 1.75
N VAL A 88 6.38 -7.67 0.57
CA VAL A 88 5.11 -6.96 0.40
C VAL A 88 3.95 -7.96 0.42
N PRO A 89 3.08 -7.93 1.45
CA PRO A 89 1.98 -8.89 1.53
C PRO A 89 0.93 -8.62 0.44
N PRO A 90 0.22 -9.65 -0.04
CA PRO A 90 -0.98 -9.47 -0.86
C PRO A 90 -2.07 -8.70 -0.10
N LYS A 91 -2.82 -7.84 -0.80
CA LYS A 91 -3.94 -7.06 -0.23
C LYS A 91 -4.98 -7.95 0.43
N PHE A 92 -5.32 -9.06 -0.23
CA PHE A 92 -6.42 -9.93 0.18
C PHE A 92 -6.01 -11.08 1.11
N ALA A 93 -4.74 -11.14 1.55
CA ALA A 93 -4.22 -12.26 2.33
C ALA A 93 -4.97 -12.52 3.65
N GLY A 94 -5.62 -11.49 4.21
CA GLY A 94 -6.42 -11.59 5.44
C GLY A 94 -7.88 -11.17 5.27
N TYR A 95 -8.40 -11.09 4.04
CA TYR A 95 -9.79 -10.68 3.81
C TYR A 95 -10.77 -11.79 4.18
N SER A 96 -11.82 -11.43 4.91
CA SER A 96 -13.03 -12.22 5.15
C SER A 96 -14.04 -12.08 4.00
N GLU A 97 -15.11 -12.89 4.02
CA GLU A 97 -16.22 -12.74 3.07
C GLU A 97 -16.89 -11.36 3.21
N GLU A 98 -17.03 -10.86 4.44
CA GLU A 98 -17.57 -9.55 4.76
C GLU A 98 -16.73 -8.43 4.16
N ASP A 99 -15.40 -8.55 4.20
CA ASP A 99 -14.49 -7.57 3.60
C ASP A 99 -14.66 -7.50 2.07
N PHE A 100 -14.80 -8.66 1.41
CA PHE A 100 -15.05 -8.71 -0.04
C PHE A 100 -16.43 -8.11 -0.40
N LYS A 101 -17.47 -8.42 0.37
CA LYS A 101 -18.82 -7.84 0.17
C LYS A 101 -18.80 -6.32 0.36
N ALA A 102 -18.13 -5.84 1.40
CA ALA A 102 -18.01 -4.41 1.68
C ALA A 102 -17.22 -3.68 0.59
N GLY A 103 -16.15 -4.28 0.07
CA GLY A 103 -15.35 -3.73 -1.04
C GLY A 103 -16.11 -3.65 -2.36
N GLY A 104 -17.02 -4.59 -2.62
CA GLY A 104 -17.92 -4.56 -3.78
C GLY A 104 -17.22 -4.65 -5.13
N PHE A 105 -16.01 -5.22 -5.17
CA PHE A 105 -15.25 -5.52 -6.39
C PHE A 105 -15.21 -7.04 -6.64
N ARG A 106 -14.78 -7.43 -7.84
CA ARG A 106 -14.58 -8.83 -8.21
C ARG A 106 -13.10 -9.11 -8.42
N VAL A 107 -12.58 -10.13 -7.76
CA VAL A 107 -11.20 -10.61 -7.92
C VAL A 107 -11.27 -12.00 -8.56
N VAL A 108 -11.04 -12.06 -9.88
CA VAL A 108 -11.10 -13.32 -10.63
C VAL A 108 -9.77 -14.06 -10.46
N PRO A 109 -9.77 -15.34 -10.05
CA PRO A 109 -8.54 -16.12 -10.00
C PRO A 109 -7.83 -16.13 -11.37
N ASN A 110 -6.53 -15.84 -11.47
CA ASN A 110 -5.52 -15.64 -10.42
C ASN A 110 -5.03 -14.18 -10.26
N ALA A 111 -5.93 -13.20 -10.24
CA ALA A 111 -5.56 -11.79 -10.03
C ALA A 111 -4.81 -11.56 -8.70
N ILE A 112 -3.73 -10.77 -8.75
CA ILE A 112 -2.87 -10.45 -7.60
C ILE A 112 -2.85 -8.95 -7.35
N VAL A 113 -3.04 -8.55 -6.10
CA VAL A 113 -2.97 -7.15 -5.66
C VAL A 113 -2.06 -7.06 -4.45
N ARG A 114 -1.09 -6.14 -4.46
CA ARG A 114 -0.27 -5.85 -3.28
C ARG A 114 -1.00 -4.95 -2.30
N ARG A 115 -0.80 -5.17 -1.00
CA ARG A 115 -1.29 -4.28 0.06
C ARG A 115 -0.77 -2.86 -0.17
N GLY A 116 -1.60 -1.87 0.14
CA GLY A 116 -1.32 -0.46 -0.09
C GLY A 116 -1.81 0.02 -1.47
N SER A 117 -2.76 -0.70 -2.07
CA SER A 117 -3.43 -0.33 -3.31
C SER A 117 -4.93 -0.31 -3.12
N PHE A 118 -5.58 0.71 -3.67
CA PHE A 118 -7.03 0.85 -3.62
C PHE A 118 -7.70 0.19 -4.82
N ILE A 119 -8.75 -0.57 -4.55
CA ILE A 119 -9.66 -1.15 -5.55
C ILE A 119 -11.07 -0.67 -5.22
N GLY A 120 -11.65 0.12 -6.13
CA GLY A 120 -12.96 0.73 -5.99
C GLY A 120 -14.10 -0.23 -6.27
N LYS A 121 -15.27 0.12 -5.74
CA LYS A 121 -16.52 -0.61 -5.94
C LYS A 121 -16.81 -0.79 -7.44
N ASN A 122 -17.31 -1.97 -7.81
CA ASN A 122 -17.62 -2.42 -9.17
C ASN A 122 -16.41 -2.69 -10.08
N ALA A 123 -15.17 -2.52 -9.63
CA ALA A 123 -14.01 -2.95 -10.40
C ALA A 123 -14.02 -4.48 -10.58
N VAL A 124 -13.56 -4.94 -11.76
CA VAL A 124 -13.38 -6.35 -12.07
C VAL A 124 -11.92 -6.61 -12.40
N LEU A 125 -11.23 -7.30 -11.51
CA LEU A 125 -9.85 -7.73 -11.69
C LEU A 125 -9.85 -9.10 -12.36
N MET A 126 -9.68 -9.11 -13.69
CA MET A 126 -9.33 -10.30 -14.45
C MET A 126 -7.91 -10.78 -14.05
N PRO A 127 -7.41 -11.95 -14.50
CA PRO A 127 -6.02 -12.34 -14.30
C PRO A 127 -5.06 -11.20 -14.66
N SER A 128 -4.53 -10.55 -13.63
CA SER A 128 -3.84 -9.27 -13.71
C SER A 128 -3.04 -9.01 -12.42
N TYR A 129 -2.27 -7.93 -12.43
CA TYR A 129 -1.43 -7.53 -11.31
C TYR A 129 -1.63 -6.04 -10.99
N VAL A 130 -1.96 -5.71 -9.74
CA VAL A 130 -2.04 -4.33 -9.24
C VAL A 130 -0.96 -4.12 -8.18
N ASN A 131 0.01 -3.26 -8.50
CA ASN A 131 1.15 -2.97 -7.62
C ASN A 131 0.81 -1.92 -6.55
N ILE A 132 1.60 -1.89 -5.48
CA ILE A 132 1.46 -0.97 -4.33
C ILE A 132 1.39 0.50 -4.75
N GLY A 133 0.51 1.27 -4.09
CA GLY A 133 0.30 2.70 -4.33
C GLY A 133 -0.66 3.02 -5.49
N ALA A 134 -1.17 1.99 -6.18
CA ALA A 134 -2.16 2.18 -7.23
C ALA A 134 -3.53 2.55 -6.67
N TYR A 135 -4.28 3.33 -7.44
CA TYR A 135 -5.67 3.69 -7.17
C TYR A 135 -6.51 3.30 -8.38
N VAL A 136 -7.27 2.21 -8.26
CA VAL A 136 -8.21 1.74 -9.28
C VAL A 136 -9.61 2.07 -8.79
N GLY A 137 -10.31 3.03 -9.41
CA GLY A 137 -11.64 3.44 -9.01
C GLY A 137 -12.33 4.29 -10.05
#